data_AF-A0A8S4R4M0-F1
#
_entry.id   AF-A0A8S4R4M0-F1
#
_cell.length_a   1.000
_cell.length_b   1.000
_cell.length_c   1.000
_cell.angle_alpha   90.00
_cell.angle_beta   90.00
_cell.angle_gamma   90.00
#
_symmetry.space_group_name_H-M   'P 1'
#
loop_
_entity.id
_entity.type
_entity.pdbx_description
1 polymer ?
#
loop_
_entity_poly.entity_id
_entity_poly.type
_entity_poly.pdbx_seq_one_letter_code
_entity_poly.pdbx_strand_id
1 'polypeptide(L)'
;MSMFDQLLFSAYACQSCKGPVTWQGRRPRCQQCQADFNPERALVQVDFADELATQAEQMTNLEERCEKMQASYRLKQQVWHRHHSSLRLAADKLARLYAELGEFAKSMELIKQNIQSLEYQYGSFSVE
;
A
#
# COMPACT_ATOMS: atom_id res chain seq x y z
N MET A 1 -19.33 -7.38 -8.22
CA MET A 1 -18.53 -6.65 -7.22
C MET A 1 -19.36 -5.48 -6.71
N SER A 2 -19.56 -5.35 -5.40
CA SER A 2 -20.41 -4.28 -4.85
C SER A 2 -19.69 -2.93 -4.93
N MET A 3 -20.41 -1.81 -4.91
CA MET A 3 -19.81 -0.46 -4.83
C MET A 3 -18.87 -0.31 -3.61
N PHE A 4 -19.07 -1.14 -2.57
CA PHE A 4 -18.24 -1.19 -1.37
C PHE A 4 -16.86 -1.80 -1.60
N ASP A 5 -16.76 -2.81 -2.47
CA ASP A 5 -15.48 -3.45 -2.76
C ASP A 5 -14.55 -2.49 -3.52
N GLN A 6 -15.09 -1.62 -4.38
CA GLN A 6 -14.29 -0.62 -5.11
C GLN A 6 -13.62 0.41 -4.17
N LEU A 7 -14.27 0.76 -3.05
CA LEU A 7 -13.74 1.75 -2.11
C LEU A 7 -12.55 1.21 -1.31
N LEU A 8 -12.45 -0.11 -1.15
CA LEU A 8 -11.38 -0.76 -0.40
C LEU A 8 -9.99 -0.54 -1.04
N PHE A 9 -9.94 -0.44 -2.36
CA PHE A 9 -8.72 -0.25 -3.15
C PHE A 9 -8.22 1.20 -3.18
N SER A 10 -8.98 2.13 -2.60
CA SER A 10 -8.63 3.55 -2.41
C SER A 10 -8.74 3.99 -0.94
N ALA A 11 -9.00 3.07 -0.01
CA ALA A 11 -9.22 3.39 1.39
C ALA A 11 -7.91 3.64 2.17
N TYR A 12 -7.96 4.60 3.09
CA TYR A 12 -7.00 4.70 4.17
C TYR A 12 -7.18 3.55 5.17
N ALA A 13 -6.09 3.17 5.85
CA ALA A 13 -6.12 2.26 6.98
C ALA A 13 -6.41 3.01 8.29
N CYS A 14 -7.32 2.47 9.08
CA CYS A 14 -7.52 2.92 10.46
C CYS A 14 -6.25 2.69 11.29
N GLN A 15 -5.85 3.68 12.09
CA GLN A 15 -4.69 3.57 12.96
C GLN A 15 -4.91 2.58 14.13
N SER A 16 -6.16 2.33 14.52
CA SER A 16 -6.52 1.46 15.64
C SER A 16 -6.70 -0.01 15.24
N CYS A 17 -7.45 -0.28 14.15
CA CYS A 17 -7.81 -1.66 13.78
C CYS A 17 -7.35 -2.06 12.37
N LYS A 18 -6.67 -1.18 11.63
CA LYS A 18 -6.26 -1.38 10.22
C LYS A 18 -7.40 -1.61 9.22
N GLY A 19 -8.66 -1.50 9.65
CA GLY A 19 -9.83 -1.54 8.79
C GLY A 19 -9.95 -0.33 7.85
N PRO A 20 -10.80 -0.41 6.83
CA PRO A 20 -10.98 0.66 5.86
C PRO A 20 -11.63 1.89 6.50
N VAL A 21 -11.12 3.06 6.13
CA VAL A 21 -11.73 4.36 6.44
C VAL A 21 -12.70 4.73 5.33
N THR A 22 -13.89 5.17 5.70
CA THR A 22 -14.93 5.64 4.79
C THR A 22 -15.35 7.06 5.14
N TRP A 23 -15.89 7.78 4.16
CA TRP A 23 -16.39 9.14 4.36
C TRP A 23 -17.88 9.11 4.62
N GLN A 24 -18.28 9.51 5.82
CA GLN A 24 -19.67 9.78 6.16
C GLN A 24 -19.87 11.30 6.11
N GLY A 25 -20.21 11.83 4.92
CA GLY A 25 -20.22 13.27 4.66
C GLY A 25 -18.81 13.85 4.67
N ARG A 26 -18.53 14.84 5.53
CA ARG A 26 -17.21 15.50 5.64
C ARG A 26 -16.26 14.87 6.66
N ARG A 27 -16.70 13.86 7.42
CA ARG A 27 -15.89 13.26 8.49
C ARG A 27 -15.45 11.85 8.10
N PRO A 28 -14.14 11.61 7.89
CA PRO A 28 -13.64 10.27 7.65
C PRO A 28 -13.59 9.49 8.98
N ARG A 29 -14.16 8.28 8.97
CA ARG A 29 -14.18 7.37 10.13
C ARG A 29 -13.86 5.95 9.70
N CYS A 30 -13.30 5.17 10.61
CA CYS A 30 -13.13 3.75 10.37
C CYS A 30 -14.50 3.05 10.34
N GLN A 31 -14.74 2.23 9.32
CA GLN A 31 -15.98 1.48 9.22
C GLN A 31 -16.14 0.41 10.31
N GLN A 32 -15.02 -0.16 10.80
CA GLN A 32 -15.04 -1.27 11.76
C GLN A 32 -15.15 -0.80 13.20
N CYS A 33 -14.32 0.16 13.62
CA CYS A 33 -14.25 0.62 15.00
C CYS A 33 -14.80 2.03 15.23
N GLN A 34 -15.28 2.71 14.18
CA GLN A 34 -15.84 4.07 14.22
C GLN A 34 -14.90 5.17 14.73
N ALA A 35 -13.61 4.85 14.89
CA ALA A 35 -12.57 5.81 15.24
C ALA A 35 -12.49 6.93 14.19
N ASP A 36 -12.33 8.17 14.67
CA ASP A 36 -12.06 9.32 13.81
C ASP A 36 -10.72 9.17 13.09
N PHE A 37 -10.67 9.62 11.85
CA PHE A 37 -9.46 9.61 11.03
C PHE A 37 -9.02 11.04 10.71
N ASN A 38 -7.71 11.29 10.75
CA ASN A 38 -7.14 12.58 10.34
C ASN A 38 -6.50 12.42 8.95
N PRO A 39 -7.17 12.87 7.87
CA PRO A 39 -6.66 12.72 6.52
C PRO A 39 -5.44 13.63 6.25
N GLU A 40 -5.34 14.79 6.89
CA GLU A 40 -4.19 15.70 6.67
C GLU A 40 -2.88 15.04 7.13
N ARG A 41 -2.90 14.41 8.32
CA ARG A 41 -1.75 13.65 8.82
C ARG A 41 -1.40 12.47 7.91
N ALA A 42 -2.40 11.86 7.29
CA ALA A 42 -2.21 10.75 6.37
C ALA A 42 -1.58 11.22 5.05
N LEU A 43 -2.05 12.34 4.51
CA LEU A 43 -1.51 12.97 3.29
C LEU A 43 -0.04 13.33 3.44
N VAL A 44 0.36 13.98 4.54
CA VAL A 44 1.78 14.32 4.80
C VAL A 44 2.69 13.08 4.79
N GLN A 45 2.21 11.95 5.33
CA GLN A 45 2.98 10.70 5.32
C GLN A 45 3.08 10.09 3.92
N VAL A 46 2.05 10.26 3.09
CA VAL A 46 2.04 9.80 1.70
C VAL A 46 3.00 10.61 0.87
N ASP A 47 2.95 11.95 1.00
CA ASP A 47 3.85 12.85 0.30
C ASP A 47 5.31 12.51 0.62
N PHE A 48 5.62 12.34 1.90
CA PHE A 48 6.97 11.92 2.31
C PHE A 48 7.35 10.53 1.78
N ALA A 49 6.41 9.58 1.73
CA ALA A 49 6.66 8.27 1.14
C ALA A 49 6.92 8.35 -0.37
N ASP A 50 6.22 9.23 -1.09
CA ASP A 50 6.39 9.45 -2.52
C ASP A 50 7.72 10.14 -2.84
N GLU A 51 8.16 11.07 -1.99
CA GLU A 51 9.50 11.65 -2.06
C GLU A 51 10.59 10.60 -1.91
N LEU A 52 10.47 9.69 -0.92
CA LEU A 52 11.42 8.59 -0.74
C LEU A 52 11.46 7.67 -1.97
N ALA A 53 10.31 7.31 -2.54
CA ALA A 53 10.25 6.48 -3.73
C ALA A 53 10.91 7.16 -4.93
N THR A 54 10.65 8.45 -5.14
CA THR A 54 11.23 9.25 -6.23
C THR A 54 12.75 9.32 -6.10
N GLN A 55 13.26 9.53 -4.89
CA GLN A 55 14.70 9.53 -4.63
C GLN A 55 15.33 8.16 -4.85
N ALA A 56 14.66 7.08 -4.43
CA ALA A 56 15.13 5.71 -4.67
C ALA A 56 15.27 5.41 -6.17
N GLU A 57 14.32 5.87 -6.99
CA GLU A 57 14.36 5.69 -8.45
C GLU A 57 15.55 6.38 -9.12
N GLN A 58 16.12 7.41 -8.49
CA GLN A 58 17.30 8.14 -8.98
C GLN A 58 18.63 7.53 -8.50
N MET A 59 18.60 6.53 -7.61
CA MET A 59 19.80 5.89 -7.07
C MET A 59 20.37 4.86 -8.05
N THR A 60 21.70 4.86 -8.17
CA THR A 60 22.44 3.89 -8.98
C THR A 60 22.82 2.64 -8.19
N ASN A 61 23.09 2.78 -6.89
CA ASN A 61 23.36 1.65 -6.00
C ASN A 61 22.04 0.91 -5.70
N LEU A 62 22.04 -0.40 -5.96
CA LEU A 62 20.83 -1.22 -5.89
C LEU A 62 20.38 -1.46 -4.44
N GLU A 63 21.32 -1.63 -3.52
CA GLU A 63 21.07 -1.83 -2.10
C GLU A 63 20.43 -0.58 -1.47
N GLU A 64 21.03 0.59 -1.66
CA GLU A 64 20.50 1.88 -1.19
C GLU A 64 19.11 2.17 -1.78
N ARG A 65 18.93 1.87 -3.07
CA ARG A 65 17.62 1.96 -3.74
C ARG A 65 16.59 1.06 -3.08
N CYS A 66 16.95 -0.18 -2.76
CA CYS A 66 16.07 -1.13 -2.09
C CYS A 66 15.69 -0.66 -0.67
N GLU A 67 16.67 -0.20 0.11
CA GLU A 67 16.45 0.33 1.47
C GLU A 67 15.50 1.53 1.46
N LYS A 68 15.73 2.48 0.54
CA LYS A 68 14.90 3.68 0.44
C LYS A 68 13.49 3.38 -0.10
N MET A 69 13.37 2.46 -1.07
CA MET A 69 12.06 1.95 -1.52
C MET A 69 11.32 1.21 -0.38
N GLN A 70 12.04 0.45 0.45
CA GLN A 70 11.46 -0.22 1.62
C GLN A 70 10.94 0.79 2.65
N ALA A 71 11.66 1.89 2.87
CA ALA A 71 11.21 2.97 3.74
C ALA A 71 9.92 3.63 3.22
N SER A 72 9.85 3.93 1.92
CA SER A 72 8.62 4.42 1.27
C SER A 72 7.45 3.45 1.46
N TYR A 73 7.68 2.16 1.17
CA TYR A 73 6.65 1.12 1.31
C TYR A 73 6.12 1.01 2.75
N ARG A 74 7.01 1.04 3.76
CA ARG A 74 6.60 0.99 5.18
C ARG A 74 5.70 2.16 5.59
N LEU A 75 5.97 3.37 5.10
CA LEU A 75 5.11 4.52 5.36
C LEU A 75 3.74 4.34 4.69
N LYS A 76 3.73 3.90 3.43
CA LYS A 76 2.49 3.58 2.72
C LYS A 76 1.66 2.51 3.43
N GLN A 77 2.29 1.49 4.04
CA GLN A 77 1.60 0.48 4.84
C GLN A 77 0.92 1.04 6.11
N GLN A 78 1.41 2.15 6.65
CA GLN A 78 0.80 2.79 7.81
C GLN A 78 -0.46 3.59 7.44
N VAL A 79 -0.49 4.10 6.20
CA VAL A 79 -1.53 5.01 5.72
C VAL A 79 -2.62 4.29 4.94
N TRP A 80 -2.25 3.36 4.08
CA TRP A 80 -3.17 2.71 3.15
C TRP A 80 -3.71 1.39 3.66
N HIS A 81 -4.98 1.12 3.36
CA HIS A 81 -5.55 -0.19 3.59
C HIS A 81 -4.76 -1.26 2.82
N ARG A 82 -4.70 -2.49 3.33
CA ARG A 82 -3.87 -3.58 2.76
C ARG A 82 -4.16 -3.90 1.29
N HIS A 83 -5.34 -3.53 0.79
CA HIS A 83 -5.77 -3.75 -0.59
C HIS A 83 -5.60 -2.50 -1.48
N HIS A 84 -5.13 -1.38 -0.94
CA HIS A 84 -5.02 -0.13 -1.68
C HIS A 84 -4.09 -0.26 -2.89
N SER A 85 -4.53 0.20 -4.07
CA SER A 85 -3.79 0.03 -5.33
C SER A 85 -2.39 0.65 -5.29
N SER A 86 -2.23 1.85 -4.74
CA SER A 86 -0.89 2.47 -4.59
C SER A 86 0.02 1.72 -3.61
N LEU A 87 -0.52 0.99 -2.64
CA LEU A 87 0.27 0.15 -1.74
C LEU A 87 0.76 -1.11 -2.47
N ARG A 88 -0.11 -1.71 -3.28
CA ARG A 88 0.24 -2.86 -4.14
C ARG A 88 1.33 -2.50 -5.14
N LEU A 89 1.20 -1.37 -5.81
CA LEU A 89 2.21 -0.89 -6.75
C LEU A 89 3.58 -0.68 -6.07
N ALA A 90 3.58 -0.15 -4.84
CA ALA A 90 4.81 0.00 -4.07
C ALA A 90 5.41 -1.36 -3.66
N ALA A 91 4.56 -2.33 -3.27
CA ALA A 91 5.00 -3.70 -3.00
C ALA A 91 5.61 -4.37 -4.25
N ASP A 92 5.02 -4.20 -5.44
CA ASP A 92 5.55 -4.74 -6.69
C ASP A 92 6.91 -4.15 -7.04
N LYS A 93 7.07 -2.82 -6.87
CA LYS A 93 8.37 -2.15 -7.07
C LYS A 93 9.42 -2.72 -6.12
N LEU A 94 9.10 -2.88 -4.84
CA LEU A 94 10.02 -3.43 -3.85
C LEU A 94 10.33 -4.91 -4.10
N ALA A 95 9.33 -5.71 -4.53
CA ALA A 95 9.51 -7.11 -4.86
C ALA A 95 10.49 -7.30 -6.03
N ARG A 96 10.43 -6.43 -7.05
CA ARG A 96 11.41 -6.42 -8.15
C ARG A 96 12.82 -6.12 -7.64
N LEU A 97 12.99 -5.13 -6.77
CA LEU A 97 14.30 -4.81 -6.18
C LEU A 97 14.86 -5.97 -5.36
N TYR A 98 14.01 -6.66 -4.57
CA TYR A 98 14.44 -7.87 -3.88
C TYR A 98 14.86 -8.98 -4.85
N ALA A 99 14.14 -9.18 -5.95
CA ALA A 99 14.55 -10.16 -6.95
C ALA A 99 15.88 -9.80 -7.63
N GLU A 100 16.09 -8.51 -7.96
CA GLU A 100 17.36 -8.00 -8.51
C GLU A 100 18.55 -8.21 -7.56
N LEU A 101 18.30 -8.12 -6.24
CA LEU A 101 19.30 -8.40 -5.20
C LEU A 101 19.46 -9.90 -4.88
N GLY A 102 18.69 -10.79 -5.50
CA GLY A 102 18.69 -12.23 -5.19
C GLY A 102 17.92 -12.61 -3.93
N GLU A 103 17.22 -11.67 -3.30
CA GLU A 103 16.40 -11.84 -2.09
C GLU A 103 15.01 -12.40 -2.44
N PHE A 104 14.97 -13.55 -3.13
CA PHE A 104 13.74 -14.11 -3.70
C PHE A 104 12.67 -14.43 -2.65
N ALA A 105 13.05 -14.81 -1.43
CA ALA A 105 12.10 -15.07 -0.36
C ALA A 105 11.24 -13.83 -0.03
N LYS A 106 11.88 -12.67 0.15
CA LYS A 106 11.20 -11.39 0.43
C LYS A 106 10.36 -10.93 -0.77
N SER A 107 10.88 -11.13 -1.99
CA SER A 107 10.15 -10.85 -3.22
C SER A 107 8.84 -11.65 -3.31
N MET A 108 8.90 -12.97 -3.07
CA MET A 108 7.73 -13.85 -3.10
C MET A 108 6.70 -13.51 -2.03
N GLU A 109 7.11 -13.07 -0.83
CA GLU A 109 6.17 -12.65 0.21
C GLU A 109 5.31 -11.47 -0.23
N LEU A 110 5.93 -10.45 -0.84
CA LEU A 110 5.21 -9.28 -1.37
C LEU A 110 4.30 -9.65 -2.54
N ILE A 111 4.77 -10.48 -3.46
CA ILE A 111 3.97 -10.95 -4.60
C ILE A 111 2.73 -11.71 -4.12
N LYS A 112 2.88 -12.62 -3.13
CA LYS A 112 1.75 -13.35 -2.54
C LYS A 112 0.71 -12.42 -1.93
N GLN A 113 1.14 -11.37 -1.23
CA GLN A 113 0.22 -10.37 -0.68
C GLN A 113 -0.55 -9.63 -1.78
N ASN A 114 0.11 -9.28 -2.87
CA ASN A 114 -0.52 -8.61 -4.00
C ASN A 114 -1.52 -9.49 -4.75
N ILE A 115 -1.19 -10.78 -4.96
CA ILE A 115 -2.10 -11.76 -5.57
C ILE A 115 -3.39 -11.86 -4.75
N GLN A 116 -3.31 -12.00 -3.42
CA GLN A 116 -4.50 -12.04 -2.56
C GLN A 116 -5.39 -10.80 -2.72
N SER A 117 -4.80 -9.65 -3.01
CA SER A 117 -5.58 -8.44 -3.27
C SER A 117 -6.18 -8.38 -4.67
N LEU A 118 -5.48 -8.88 -5.68
CA LEU A 118 -5.99 -8.97 -7.04
C LEU A 118 -7.12 -10.00 -7.13
N GLU A 119 -6.97 -11.15 -6.50
CA GLU A 119 -8.02 -12.17 -6.39
C GLU A 119 -9.28 -11.61 -5.71
N TYR A 120 -9.11 -10.77 -4.67
CA TYR A 120 -10.23 -10.08 -4.03
C TYR A 120 -10.91 -9.06 -4.98
N GLN A 121 -10.14 -8.41 -5.86
CA GLN A 121 -10.65 -7.39 -6.80
C GLN A 121 -11.31 -7.97 -8.04
N TYR A 122 -10.72 -9.00 -8.63
CA TYR A 122 -11.10 -9.48 -9.96
C TYR A 122 -11.57 -10.93 -9.97
N GLY A 123 -11.39 -11.64 -8.86
CA GLY A 123 -11.63 -13.08 -8.74
C GLY A 123 -10.43 -13.93 -9.15
N SER A 124 -10.37 -15.17 -8.66
CA SER A 124 -9.23 -16.08 -8.81
C SER A 124 -8.94 -16.57 -10.24
N PHE A 125 -9.75 -16.17 -11.22
CA PHE A 125 -9.57 -16.50 -12.64
C PHE A 125 -9.27 -15.27 -13.51
N SER A 126 -9.08 -14.10 -12.91
CA SER A 126 -8.65 -12.92 -13.66
C SER A 126 -7.20 -13.05 -14.11
N VAL A 127 -6.89 -12.42 -15.25
CA VAL A 127 -5.54 -12.32 -15.83
C VAL A 127 -4.88 -10.97 -15.53
N GLU A 128 -5.55 -10.12 -14.73
CA GLU A 128 -5.08 -8.81 -14.24
C GLU A 128 -4.21 -8.93 -12.99
#